data_AF-A0A7X8T9S3-F1
#
_entry.id   AF-A0A7X8T9S3-F1
#
_cell.length_a   1.000
_cell.length_b   1.000
_cell.length_c   1.000
_cell.angle_alpha   90.00
_cell.angle_beta   90.00
_cell.angle_gamma   90.00
#
_symmetry.space_group_name_H-M   'P 1'
#
loop_
_entity.id
_entity.type
_entity.pdbx_description
1 polymer ?
#
loop_
_entity_poly.entity_id
_entity_poly.type
_entity_poly.pdbx_seq_one_letter_code
_entity_poly.pdbx_strand_id
1 'polypeptide(L)'
;MSRAFVRFAAYFVSLVVAGAAPAQEEQGRTRFILAASWQPAFCQTNQQKPECSSQTKERFDATNFSLHGLWPLRQNYCGVSKDVQAADKDGDWQKLPEVKLTPENTAALDKVMPGTQSGLERHEWTKHGTCAKMSADDYFGVATRLISDLNGSAVRELFAENVGKTLKADQIKAAFDKSFGAGAGERVNMSCRRAGGARVISELTIGLSEDAGSAEKAGAGLAKLIQSAGHTSFGCDQGVVDAAGF
;
A
#
# COMPACT_ATOMS: atom_id res chain seq x y z
N MET A 1 -64.45 -65.30 8.21
CA MET A 1 -63.89 -64.07 7.62
C MET A 1 -63.11 -63.33 8.71
N SER A 2 -61.79 -63.24 8.58
CA SER A 2 -60.89 -62.19 9.12
C SER A 2 -59.47 -62.72 9.12
N ARG A 3 -58.66 -62.27 8.14
CA ARG A 3 -57.21 -62.52 8.11
C ARG A 3 -56.52 -61.27 8.68
N ALA A 4 -55.77 -61.44 9.75
CA ALA A 4 -54.95 -60.39 10.35
C ALA A 4 -53.75 -60.09 9.43
N PHE A 5 -53.59 -58.83 9.04
CA PHE A 5 -52.43 -58.34 8.31
C PHE A 5 -51.35 -57.87 9.31
N VAL A 6 -50.19 -58.51 9.30
CA VAL A 6 -49.00 -58.06 10.03
C VAL A 6 -48.27 -57.04 9.16
N ARG A 7 -48.15 -55.79 9.63
CA ARG A 7 -47.39 -54.72 8.97
C ARG A 7 -45.93 -54.78 9.46
N PHE A 8 -44.99 -55.10 8.57
CA PHE A 8 -43.56 -54.91 8.82
C PHE A 8 -43.20 -53.44 8.62
N ALA A 9 -42.75 -52.75 9.68
CA ALA A 9 -42.20 -51.41 9.59
C ALA A 9 -40.69 -51.51 9.36
N ALA A 10 -40.22 -51.11 8.17
CA ALA A 10 -38.79 -51.00 7.88
C ALA A 10 -38.26 -49.67 8.42
N TYR A 11 -37.39 -49.73 9.44
CA TYR A 11 -36.67 -48.56 9.94
C TYR A 11 -35.45 -48.28 9.06
N PHE A 12 -35.50 -47.19 8.29
CA PHE A 12 -34.33 -46.64 7.61
C PHE A 12 -33.49 -45.84 8.60
N VAL A 13 -32.28 -46.34 8.91
CA VAL A 13 -31.28 -45.59 9.67
C VAL A 13 -30.55 -44.66 8.71
N SER A 14 -30.78 -43.35 8.84
CA SER A 14 -30.11 -42.33 8.04
C SER A 14 -28.76 -41.98 8.66
N LEU A 15 -27.67 -42.35 7.99
CA LEU A 15 -26.30 -41.97 8.36
C LEU A 15 -26.06 -40.51 7.95
N VAL A 16 -26.08 -39.60 8.92
CA VAL A 16 -25.70 -38.20 8.72
C VAL A 16 -24.18 -38.12 8.68
N VAL A 17 -23.60 -37.97 7.49
CA VAL A 17 -22.18 -37.64 7.32
C VAL A 17 -22.02 -36.16 7.66
N ALA A 18 -21.46 -35.86 8.82
CA ALA A 18 -21.07 -34.50 9.18
C ALA A 18 -19.89 -34.06 8.31
N GLY A 19 -20.17 -33.33 7.22
CA GLY A 19 -19.14 -32.69 6.42
C GLY A 19 -18.45 -31.60 7.26
N ALA A 20 -17.15 -31.75 7.49
CA ALA A 20 -16.34 -30.65 7.99
C ALA A 20 -16.35 -29.53 6.94
N ALA A 21 -17.02 -28.42 7.25
CA ALA A 21 -16.89 -27.21 6.45
C ALA A 21 -15.41 -26.79 6.47
N PRO A 22 -14.81 -26.42 5.32
CA PRO A 22 -13.47 -25.86 5.34
C PRO A 22 -13.49 -24.63 6.26
N ALA A 23 -12.53 -24.57 7.18
CA ALA A 23 -12.32 -23.37 7.97
C ALA A 23 -12.15 -22.21 6.98
N GLN A 24 -13.09 -21.27 7.00
CA GLN A 24 -12.90 -19.98 6.36
C GLN A 24 -11.61 -19.43 7.00
N GLU A 25 -10.51 -19.36 6.25
CA GLU A 25 -9.33 -18.62 6.70
C GLU A 25 -9.85 -17.29 7.21
N GLU A 26 -9.55 -16.96 8.48
CA GLU A 26 -9.85 -15.64 8.98
C GLU A 26 -9.15 -14.68 8.03
N GLN A 27 -9.91 -13.94 7.22
CA GLN A 27 -9.33 -12.97 6.32
C GLN A 27 -8.47 -12.05 7.17
N GLY A 28 -7.19 -11.91 6.81
CA GLY A 28 -6.26 -11.06 7.52
C GLY A 28 -6.85 -9.67 7.76
N ARG A 29 -6.31 -8.92 8.72
CA ARG A 29 -6.84 -7.59 9.03
C ARG A 29 -5.84 -6.52 8.66
N THR A 30 -6.24 -5.65 7.72
CA THR A 30 -5.45 -4.47 7.38
C THR A 30 -5.43 -3.50 8.56
N ARG A 31 -4.22 -3.14 8.98
CA ARG A 31 -3.94 -2.21 10.09
C ARG A 31 -3.04 -1.08 9.67
N PHE A 32 -2.24 -1.27 8.63
CA PHE A 32 -1.42 -0.26 8.00
C PHE A 32 -1.66 -0.25 6.49
N ILE A 33 -1.36 0.88 5.85
CA ILE A 33 -1.33 1.01 4.40
C ILE A 33 0.05 1.55 4.00
N LEU A 34 0.76 0.86 3.12
CA LEU A 34 1.88 1.46 2.39
C LEU A 34 1.33 2.16 1.15
N ALA A 35 1.56 3.46 1.03
CA ALA A 35 1.20 4.25 -0.13
C ALA A 35 2.44 4.50 -1.00
N ALA A 36 2.38 4.01 -2.24
CA ALA A 36 3.47 4.02 -3.20
C ALA A 36 3.04 4.79 -4.46
N SER A 37 3.59 5.99 -4.64
CA SER A 37 3.30 6.86 -5.77
C SER A 37 4.10 6.46 -7.01
N TRP A 38 3.47 6.54 -8.18
CA TRP A 38 4.20 6.60 -9.45
C TRP A 38 4.49 8.08 -9.74
N GLN A 39 5.70 8.53 -9.43
CA GLN A 39 6.02 9.96 -9.40
C GLN A 39 5.78 10.69 -10.72
N PRO A 40 6.07 10.13 -11.91
CA PRO A 40 5.78 10.81 -13.17
C PRO A 40 4.30 11.20 -13.30
N ALA A 41 3.40 10.27 -12.97
CA ALA A 41 1.96 10.52 -13.00
C ALA A 41 1.52 11.53 -11.93
N PHE A 42 2.16 11.56 -10.76
CA PHE A 42 1.93 12.61 -9.76
C PHE A 42 2.33 13.99 -10.31
N CYS A 43 3.47 14.08 -11.00
CA CYS A 43 4.01 15.35 -11.48
C CYS A 43 3.21 15.98 -12.62
N GLN A 44 2.46 15.19 -13.40
CA GLN A 44 1.54 15.72 -14.43
C GLN A 44 0.59 16.81 -13.92
N THR A 45 0.12 16.69 -12.67
CA THR A 45 -0.80 17.67 -12.06
C THR A 45 -0.15 18.54 -10.98
N ASN A 46 1.15 18.34 -10.72
CA ASN A 46 1.89 18.99 -9.62
C ASN A 46 3.22 19.59 -10.10
N GLN A 47 3.27 20.04 -11.35
CA GLN A 47 4.48 20.49 -12.05
C GLN A 47 5.30 21.56 -11.30
N GLN A 48 4.64 22.40 -10.48
CA GLN A 48 5.28 23.48 -9.73
C GLN A 48 5.94 23.01 -8.42
N LYS A 49 5.68 21.78 -7.97
CA LYS A 49 6.33 21.23 -6.78
C LYS A 49 7.84 21.06 -7.05
N PRO A 50 8.73 21.39 -6.09
CA PRO A 50 10.18 21.27 -6.25
C PRO A 50 10.63 19.90 -6.77
N GLU A 51 10.03 18.83 -6.25
CA GLU A 51 10.36 17.47 -6.63
C GLU A 51 9.96 17.11 -8.07
N CYS A 52 8.99 17.82 -8.63
CA CYS A 52 8.49 17.63 -9.99
C CYS A 52 9.21 18.53 -11.00
N SER A 53 9.47 19.80 -10.65
CA SER A 53 10.20 20.72 -11.52
C SER A 53 11.66 20.29 -11.74
N SER A 54 12.23 19.56 -10.78
CA SER A 54 13.58 18.97 -10.88
C SER A 54 13.58 17.53 -11.40
N GLN A 55 12.44 16.96 -11.83
CA GLN A 55 12.40 15.56 -12.26
C GLN A 55 13.09 15.36 -13.62
N THR A 56 13.96 14.36 -13.71
CA THR A 56 14.60 13.92 -14.96
C THR A 56 14.39 12.43 -15.17
N LYS A 57 14.66 11.92 -16.37
CA LYS A 57 14.48 10.50 -16.71
C LYS A 57 15.46 9.57 -15.99
N GLU A 58 16.58 10.12 -15.52
CA GLU A 58 17.67 9.41 -14.84
C GLU A 58 17.47 9.36 -13.32
N ARG A 59 16.58 10.18 -12.76
CA ARG A 59 16.29 10.16 -11.33
C ARG A 59 15.63 8.85 -10.91
N PHE A 60 15.87 8.43 -9.67
CA PHE A 60 15.36 7.17 -9.13
C PHE A 60 13.84 7.04 -9.27
N ASP A 61 13.10 8.11 -8.97
CA ASP A 61 11.64 8.20 -9.02
C ASP A 61 11.04 8.24 -10.44
N ALA A 62 11.86 8.26 -11.50
CA ALA A 62 11.37 8.18 -12.87
C ALA A 62 10.93 6.77 -13.28
N THR A 63 11.50 5.75 -12.64
CA THR A 63 11.28 4.32 -12.98
C THR A 63 11.04 3.43 -11.75
N ASN A 64 11.00 4.01 -10.56
CA ASN A 64 10.72 3.33 -9.30
C ASN A 64 9.53 3.99 -8.60
N PHE A 65 8.83 3.24 -7.77
CA PHE A 65 7.80 3.78 -6.91
C PHE A 65 8.42 4.67 -5.83
N SER A 66 7.83 5.84 -5.64
CA SER A 66 8.15 6.75 -4.55
C SER A 66 7.32 6.41 -3.31
N LEU A 67 7.92 6.49 -2.13
CA LEU A 67 7.22 6.44 -0.86
C LEU A 67 6.36 7.70 -0.73
N HIS A 68 5.05 7.53 -0.66
CA HIS A 68 4.14 8.57 -0.21
C HIS A 68 4.02 8.50 1.31
N GLY A 69 3.73 7.31 1.87
CA GLY A 69 3.64 7.16 3.33
C GLY A 69 3.32 5.75 3.82
N LEU A 70 3.34 5.59 5.14
CA LEU A 70 2.99 4.35 5.85
C LEU A 70 1.92 4.65 6.90
N TRP A 71 0.67 4.36 6.61
CA TRP A 71 -0.45 4.93 7.39
C TRP A 71 -1.06 3.92 8.35
N PRO A 72 -1.06 4.17 9.67
CA PRO A 72 -1.94 3.46 10.59
C PRO A 72 -3.40 3.66 10.18
N LEU A 73 -4.09 2.58 9.87
CA LEU A 73 -5.44 2.62 9.31
C LEU A 73 -6.42 3.30 10.28
N ARG A 74 -7.14 4.32 9.80
CA ARG A 74 -8.15 5.11 10.54
C ARG A 74 -7.63 5.87 11.76
N GLN A 75 -6.33 6.13 11.85
CA GLN A 75 -5.74 6.95 12.91
C GLN A 75 -4.95 8.09 12.29
N ASN A 76 -5.19 9.31 12.77
CA ASN A 76 -4.45 10.50 12.34
C ASN A 76 -4.20 11.44 13.52
N TYR A 77 -3.09 12.20 13.46
CA TYR A 77 -2.74 13.27 14.41
C TYR A 77 -2.71 12.83 15.88
N CYS A 78 -2.07 11.71 16.18
CA CYS A 78 -2.02 11.16 17.54
C CYS A 78 -1.10 11.98 18.44
N GLY A 79 -1.67 12.67 19.44
CA GLY A 79 -0.89 13.53 20.34
C GLY A 79 -0.38 14.83 19.71
N VAL A 80 -0.91 15.23 18.55
CA VAL A 80 -0.54 16.47 17.85
C VAL A 80 -1.44 17.61 18.28
N SER A 81 -0.87 18.78 18.60
CA SER A 81 -1.62 19.98 19.01
C SER A 81 -2.45 20.57 17.87
N LYS A 82 -3.49 21.34 18.20
CA LYS A 82 -4.42 21.88 17.19
C LYS A 82 -3.80 22.92 16.26
N ASP A 83 -2.85 23.69 16.75
CA ASP A 83 -2.04 24.63 15.97
C ASP A 83 -1.17 23.90 14.93
N VAL A 84 -0.49 22.81 15.33
CA VAL A 84 0.29 21.99 14.38
C VAL A 84 -0.63 21.28 13.37
N GLN A 85 -1.79 20.79 13.80
CA GLN A 85 -2.80 20.24 12.88
C GLN A 85 -3.33 21.28 11.87
N ALA A 86 -3.40 22.56 12.26
CA ALA A 86 -3.80 23.63 11.35
C ALA A 86 -2.68 23.94 10.37
N ALA A 87 -1.44 24.09 10.84
CA ALA A 87 -0.27 24.29 9.99
C ALA A 87 -0.08 23.16 8.96
N ASP A 88 -0.38 21.92 9.33
CA ASP A 88 -0.33 20.77 8.42
C ASP A 88 -1.31 20.91 7.24
N LYS A 89 -2.51 21.41 7.54
CA LYS A 89 -3.60 21.62 6.56
C LYS A 89 -3.37 22.83 5.66
N ASP A 90 -2.55 23.79 6.09
CA ASP A 90 -2.19 24.96 5.30
C ASP A 90 -1.29 24.60 4.09
N GLY A 91 -0.66 23.42 4.11
CA GLY A 91 0.03 22.85 2.95
C GLY A 91 1.46 23.35 2.71
N ASP A 92 1.95 24.27 3.53
CA ASP A 92 3.37 24.67 3.58
C ASP A 92 4.11 23.84 4.64
N TRP A 93 4.38 22.59 4.29
CA TRP A 93 4.88 21.59 5.24
C TRP A 93 6.30 21.87 5.75
N GLN A 94 7.06 22.75 5.10
CA GLN A 94 8.36 23.21 5.61
C GLN A 94 8.24 23.96 6.94
N LYS A 95 7.05 24.48 7.27
CA LYS A 95 6.75 25.13 8.56
C LYS A 95 6.39 24.15 9.68
N LEU A 96 6.15 22.87 9.37
CA LEU A 96 5.92 21.85 10.37
C LEU A 96 7.21 21.55 11.14
N PRO A 97 7.12 20.99 12.37
CA PRO A 97 8.29 20.54 13.10
C PRO A 97 9.16 19.59 12.26
N GLU A 98 10.47 19.79 12.32
CA GLU A 98 11.43 18.94 11.62
C GLU A 98 11.39 17.50 12.17
N VAL A 99 11.42 16.54 11.26
CA VAL A 99 11.51 15.12 11.59
C VAL A 99 12.98 14.77 11.85
N LYS A 100 13.28 14.33 13.07
CA LYS A 100 14.65 13.94 13.45
C LYS A 100 14.93 12.50 13.02
N LEU A 101 15.81 12.35 12.03
CA LEU A 101 16.28 11.07 11.50
C LEU A 101 17.80 10.96 11.64
N THR A 102 18.31 9.74 11.65
CA THR A 102 19.73 9.46 11.46
C THR A 102 20.16 9.85 10.04
N PRO A 103 21.45 10.20 9.81
CA PRO A 103 21.93 10.54 8.47
C PRO A 103 21.67 9.45 7.42
N GLU A 104 21.74 8.18 7.84
CA GLU A 104 21.44 7.03 6.98
C GLU A 104 19.97 7.02 6.56
N ASN A 105 19.03 7.15 7.51
CA ASN A 105 17.61 7.19 7.20
C ASN A 105 17.20 8.45 6.44
N THR A 106 17.82 9.60 6.70
CA THR A 106 17.63 10.81 5.88
C THR A 106 17.99 10.52 4.41
N ALA A 107 19.19 9.99 4.15
CA ALA A 107 19.64 9.71 2.79
C ALA A 107 18.78 8.64 2.10
N ALA A 108 18.36 7.61 2.83
CA ALA A 108 17.47 6.57 2.31
C ALA A 108 16.09 7.15 1.97
N LEU A 109 15.54 8.01 2.86
CA LEU A 109 14.25 8.65 2.67
C LEU A 109 14.27 9.61 1.49
N ASP A 110 15.25 10.51 1.40
CA ASP A 110 15.37 11.48 0.30
C ASP A 110 15.46 10.81 -1.08
N LYS A 111 16.08 9.63 -1.14
CA LYS A 111 16.17 8.84 -2.38
C LYS A 111 14.81 8.32 -2.84
N VAL A 112 13.96 7.87 -1.92
CA VAL A 112 12.70 7.17 -2.23
C VAL A 112 11.45 8.03 -2.02
N MET A 113 11.56 9.18 -1.37
CA MET A 113 10.48 10.14 -1.14
C MET A 113 10.92 11.50 -1.72
N PRO A 114 10.76 11.74 -3.04
CA PRO A 114 11.11 13.02 -3.64
C PRO A 114 10.46 14.22 -2.96
N GLY A 115 9.26 14.02 -2.39
CA GLY A 115 8.50 15.03 -1.65
C GLY A 115 9.18 15.56 -0.39
N THR A 116 10.31 15.00 0.08
CA THR A 116 11.10 15.65 1.16
C THR A 116 11.56 17.06 0.76
N GLN A 117 11.76 17.30 -0.54
CA GLN A 117 12.03 18.64 -1.09
C GLN A 117 10.93 19.67 -0.78
N SER A 118 9.69 19.21 -0.57
CA SER A 118 8.55 20.04 -0.21
C SER A 118 7.99 19.77 1.20
N GLY A 119 8.74 19.02 2.03
CA GLY A 119 8.40 18.76 3.43
C GLY A 119 7.37 17.64 3.63
N LEU A 120 7.19 16.75 2.65
CA LEU A 120 6.22 15.65 2.73
C LEU A 120 6.46 14.75 3.95
N GLU A 121 7.70 14.49 4.33
CA GLU A 121 8.03 13.70 5.52
C GLU A 121 7.47 14.33 6.80
N ARG A 122 7.42 15.66 6.87
CA ARG A 122 6.84 16.37 8.03
C ARG A 122 5.34 16.20 8.09
N HIS A 123 4.67 16.26 6.94
CA HIS A 123 3.24 15.96 6.81
C HIS A 123 2.95 14.52 7.25
N GLU A 124 3.66 13.58 6.64
CA GLU A 124 3.47 12.15 6.86
C GLU A 124 3.74 11.76 8.31
N TRP A 125 4.77 12.33 8.94
CA TRP A 125 5.02 12.15 10.36
C TRP A 125 3.89 12.74 11.21
N THR A 126 3.57 14.02 11.01
CA THR A 126 2.59 14.76 11.81
C THR A 126 1.23 14.09 11.76
N LYS A 127 0.75 13.76 10.56
CA LYS A 127 -0.59 13.21 10.35
C LYS A 127 -0.66 11.72 10.61
N HIS A 128 0.34 10.94 10.23
CA HIS A 128 0.27 9.47 10.26
C HIS A 128 1.30 8.82 11.20
N GLY A 129 2.57 9.22 11.11
CA GLY A 129 3.68 8.62 11.86
C GLY A 129 3.54 8.73 13.38
N THR A 130 2.99 9.84 13.89
CA THR A 130 2.70 10.02 15.33
C THR A 130 1.75 8.95 15.90
N CYS A 131 0.98 8.26 15.06
CA CYS A 131 0.10 7.16 15.46
C CYS A 131 0.78 5.78 15.42
N ALA A 132 1.99 5.65 14.86
CA ALA A 132 2.65 4.38 14.61
C ALA A 132 3.34 3.75 15.84
N LYS A 133 3.32 4.41 17.02
CA LYS A 133 3.99 3.99 18.27
C LYS A 133 5.50 3.72 18.13
N MET A 134 6.13 4.27 17.11
CA MET A 134 7.56 4.19 16.83
C MET A 134 8.20 5.56 16.99
N SER A 135 9.54 5.60 17.11
CA SER A 135 10.27 6.84 16.86
C SER A 135 10.12 7.24 15.38
N ALA A 136 10.36 8.52 15.06
CA ALA A 136 10.35 8.95 13.66
C ALA A 136 11.39 8.21 12.81
N ASP A 137 12.58 8.01 13.37
CA ASP A 137 13.66 7.28 12.71
C ASP A 137 13.26 5.83 12.39
N ASP A 138 12.71 5.10 13.36
CA ASP A 138 12.20 3.74 13.15
C ASP A 138 11.06 3.69 12.14
N TYR A 139 10.12 4.64 12.22
CA TYR A 139 8.96 4.70 11.33
C TYR A 139 9.39 4.89 9.87
N PHE A 140 10.27 5.86 9.59
CA PHE A 140 10.78 6.07 8.24
C PHE A 140 11.74 4.97 7.81
N GLY A 141 12.54 4.40 8.73
CA GLY A 141 13.37 3.22 8.44
C GLY A 141 12.56 1.96 8.08
N VAL A 142 11.36 1.78 8.64
CA VAL A 142 10.41 0.75 8.18
C VAL A 142 9.85 1.12 6.81
N ALA A 143 9.35 2.33 6.65
CA ALA A 143 8.70 2.76 5.41
C ALA A 143 9.66 2.68 4.19
N THR A 144 10.92 3.08 4.35
CA THR A 144 11.96 3.01 3.30
C THR A 144 12.32 1.56 2.96
N ARG A 145 12.39 0.65 3.94
CA ARG A 145 12.60 -0.78 3.67
C ARG A 145 11.43 -1.39 2.90
N LEU A 146 10.18 -1.09 3.29
CA LEU A 146 9.00 -1.64 2.62
C LEU A 146 8.83 -1.14 1.18
N ILE A 147 9.10 0.14 0.90
CA ILE A 147 9.10 0.63 -0.49
C ILE A 147 10.29 0.04 -1.28
N SER A 148 11.41 -0.26 -0.61
CA SER A 148 12.54 -0.95 -1.25
C SER A 148 12.18 -2.38 -1.66
N ASP A 149 11.47 -3.13 -0.81
CA ASP A 149 10.94 -4.46 -1.16
C ASP A 149 10.01 -4.39 -2.39
N LEU A 150 9.13 -3.38 -2.47
CA LEU A 150 8.29 -3.15 -3.65
C LEU A 150 9.13 -2.86 -4.90
N ASN A 151 10.14 -1.99 -4.78
CA ASN A 151 11.02 -1.65 -5.90
C ASN A 151 11.98 -2.78 -6.29
N GLY A 152 12.24 -3.74 -5.40
CA GLY A 152 12.98 -4.98 -5.69
C GLY A 152 12.15 -6.09 -6.32
N SER A 153 10.87 -5.85 -6.60
CA SER A 153 9.90 -6.88 -7.00
C SER A 153 9.54 -6.86 -8.49
N ALA A 154 8.81 -7.90 -8.92
CA ALA A 154 8.23 -7.96 -10.27
C ALA A 154 7.20 -6.84 -10.54
N VAL A 155 6.68 -6.18 -9.50
CA VAL A 155 5.75 -5.04 -9.67
C VAL A 155 6.48 -3.84 -10.27
N ARG A 156 7.67 -3.48 -9.75
CA ARG A 156 8.47 -2.38 -10.31
C ARG A 156 8.99 -2.73 -11.70
N GLU A 157 9.44 -3.97 -11.92
CA GLU A 157 9.83 -4.45 -13.26
C GLU A 157 8.70 -4.26 -14.26
N LEU A 158 7.48 -4.70 -13.93
CA LEU A 158 6.30 -4.53 -14.78
C LEU A 158 6.05 -3.06 -15.12
N PHE A 159 6.13 -2.15 -14.15
CA PHE A 159 5.93 -0.72 -14.41
C PHE A 159 7.04 -0.14 -15.29
N ALA A 160 8.31 -0.41 -14.96
CA ALA A 160 9.45 0.11 -15.71
C ALA A 160 9.47 -0.34 -17.19
N GLU A 161 9.10 -1.59 -17.48
CA GLU A 161 9.03 -2.13 -18.85
C GLU A 161 7.81 -1.62 -19.65
N ASN A 162 6.84 -1.03 -18.97
CA ASN A 162 5.58 -0.57 -19.55
C ASN A 162 5.37 0.93 -19.45
N VAL A 163 6.43 1.72 -19.20
CA VAL A 163 6.38 3.18 -19.33
C VAL A 163 5.83 3.59 -20.70
N GLY A 164 4.85 4.48 -20.69
CA GLY A 164 4.08 4.94 -21.85
C GLY A 164 2.96 3.99 -22.30
N LYS A 165 2.83 2.80 -21.70
CA LYS A 165 1.82 1.79 -22.06
C LYS A 165 0.73 1.69 -20.99
N THR A 166 -0.38 1.07 -21.37
CA THR A 166 -1.48 0.77 -20.43
C THR A 166 -1.23 -0.56 -19.73
N LEU A 167 -1.34 -0.56 -18.40
CA LEU A 167 -1.43 -1.78 -17.59
C LEU A 167 -2.84 -1.97 -17.07
N LYS A 168 -3.28 -3.23 -17.04
CA LYS A 168 -4.54 -3.66 -16.43
C LYS A 168 -4.33 -4.13 -15.00
N ALA A 169 -5.41 -4.08 -14.21
CA ALA A 169 -5.43 -4.48 -12.82
C ALA A 169 -4.96 -5.93 -12.60
N ASP A 170 -5.38 -6.86 -13.45
CA ASP A 170 -5.01 -8.28 -13.42
C ASP A 170 -3.51 -8.50 -13.60
N GLN A 171 -2.86 -7.75 -14.49
CA GLN A 171 -1.41 -7.80 -14.68
C GLN A 171 -0.65 -7.34 -13.43
N ILE A 172 -1.14 -6.27 -12.79
CA ILE A 172 -0.52 -5.73 -11.56
C ILE A 172 -0.72 -6.72 -10.40
N LYS A 173 -1.94 -7.25 -10.24
CA LYS A 173 -2.23 -8.30 -9.24
C LYS A 173 -1.32 -9.51 -9.42
N ALA A 174 -1.15 -9.99 -10.65
CA ALA A 174 -0.27 -11.12 -10.95
C ALA A 174 1.20 -10.82 -10.60
N ALA A 175 1.68 -9.60 -10.78
CA ALA A 175 3.04 -9.20 -10.39
C ALA A 175 3.23 -9.16 -8.86
N PHE A 176 2.20 -8.76 -8.12
CA PHE A 176 2.19 -8.87 -6.65
C PHE A 176 2.23 -10.34 -6.22
N ASP A 177 1.38 -11.18 -6.81
CA ASP A 177 1.33 -12.60 -6.48
C ASP A 177 2.67 -13.32 -6.74
N LYS A 178 3.33 -12.95 -7.85
CA LYS A 178 4.67 -13.47 -8.20
C LYS A 178 5.73 -13.13 -7.15
N SER A 179 5.67 -11.94 -6.54
CA SER A 179 6.74 -11.45 -5.67
C SER A 179 6.47 -11.64 -4.19
N PHE A 180 5.20 -11.63 -3.79
CA PHE A 180 4.78 -11.60 -2.39
C PHE A 180 3.87 -12.78 -2.02
N GLY A 181 3.73 -13.76 -2.93
CA GLY A 181 2.95 -14.98 -2.75
C GLY A 181 1.51 -14.86 -3.25
N ALA A 182 0.88 -16.00 -3.53
CA ALA A 182 -0.47 -16.07 -4.07
C ALA A 182 -1.47 -15.23 -3.24
N GLY A 183 -2.36 -14.49 -3.93
CA GLY A 183 -3.38 -13.66 -3.29
C GLY A 183 -2.88 -12.31 -2.75
N ALA A 184 -1.59 -12.00 -2.85
CA ALA A 184 -1.05 -10.70 -2.47
C ALA A 184 -1.72 -9.54 -3.23
N GLY A 185 -2.04 -9.74 -4.52
CA GLY A 185 -2.73 -8.77 -5.36
C GLY A 185 -4.14 -8.38 -4.87
N GLU A 186 -4.78 -9.23 -4.04
CA GLU A 186 -6.09 -8.93 -3.45
C GLU A 186 -6.01 -7.97 -2.25
N ARG A 187 -4.81 -7.60 -1.80
CA ARG A 187 -4.59 -6.59 -0.74
C ARG A 187 -4.14 -5.23 -1.29
N VAL A 188 -4.19 -5.06 -2.62
CA VAL A 188 -3.71 -3.86 -3.30
C VAL A 188 -4.86 -3.10 -3.93
N ASN A 189 -4.82 -1.78 -3.81
CA ASN A 189 -5.69 -0.88 -4.53
C ASN A 189 -4.86 0.05 -5.43
N MET A 190 -5.27 0.16 -6.69
CA MET A 190 -4.69 1.10 -7.64
C MET A 190 -5.55 2.34 -7.79
N SER A 191 -4.91 3.50 -7.64
CA SER A 191 -5.49 4.81 -7.93
C SER A 191 -5.05 5.29 -9.30
N CYS A 192 -6.02 5.76 -10.08
CA CYS A 192 -5.79 6.40 -11.37
C CYS A 192 -6.25 7.87 -11.33
N ARG A 193 -5.56 8.74 -12.07
CA ARG A 193 -5.92 10.15 -12.24
C ARG A 193 -6.03 10.51 -13.71
N ARG A 194 -6.73 11.61 -14.00
CA ARG A 194 -6.74 12.21 -15.33
C ARG A 194 -5.56 13.16 -15.46
N ALA A 195 -4.77 12.97 -16.50
CA ALA A 195 -3.69 13.86 -16.91
C ALA A 195 -3.83 14.12 -18.41
N GLY A 196 -4.23 15.33 -18.79
CA GLY A 196 -4.67 15.64 -20.15
C GLY A 196 -5.76 14.69 -20.63
N GLY A 197 -5.55 14.05 -21.79
CA GLY A 197 -6.46 13.06 -22.37
C GLY A 197 -6.37 11.66 -21.76
N ALA A 198 -5.32 11.35 -21.00
CA ALA A 198 -5.03 10.01 -20.52
C ALA A 198 -5.53 9.77 -19.08
N ARG A 199 -5.80 8.50 -18.76
CA ARG A 199 -5.96 8.02 -17.38
C ARG A 199 -4.65 7.35 -16.96
N VAL A 200 -3.89 8.01 -16.09
CA VAL A 200 -2.57 7.54 -15.63
C VAL A 200 -2.70 6.83 -14.28
N ILE A 201 -1.86 5.83 -14.04
CA ILE A 201 -1.72 5.17 -12.74
C ILE A 201 -0.91 6.09 -11.84
N SER A 202 -1.50 6.62 -10.78
CA SER A 202 -0.82 7.59 -9.91
C SER A 202 -0.26 6.97 -8.64
N GLU A 203 -0.90 5.93 -8.12
CA GLU A 203 -0.55 5.36 -6.81
C GLU A 203 -1.05 3.92 -6.68
N LEU A 204 -0.27 3.12 -5.96
CA LEU A 204 -0.68 1.85 -5.39
C LEU A 204 -0.74 2.00 -3.86
N THR A 205 -1.84 1.56 -3.26
CA THR A 205 -1.95 1.41 -1.81
C THR A 205 -2.01 -0.06 -1.47
N ILE A 206 -1.18 -0.48 -0.52
CA ILE A 206 -0.99 -1.88 -0.15
C ILE A 206 -1.40 -2.06 1.30
N GLY A 207 -2.37 -2.93 1.56
CA GLY A 207 -2.78 -3.30 2.91
C GLY A 207 -1.72 -4.14 3.61
N LEU A 208 -1.43 -3.80 4.85
CA LEU A 208 -0.44 -4.47 5.71
C LEU A 208 -1.05 -4.82 7.08
N SER A 209 -0.52 -5.87 7.71
CA SER A 209 -0.87 -6.25 9.08
C SER A 209 -0.35 -5.26 10.14
N GLU A 210 -0.70 -5.47 11.41
CA GLU A 210 -0.24 -4.64 12.53
C GLU A 210 1.27 -4.68 12.77
N ASP A 211 1.94 -5.73 12.29
CA ASP A 211 3.38 -5.90 12.46
C ASP A 211 4.18 -4.80 11.74
N ALA A 212 3.58 -4.10 10.77
CA ALA A 212 4.17 -2.90 10.16
C ALA A 212 4.35 -1.73 11.16
N GLY A 213 3.65 -1.76 12.31
CA GLY A 213 3.78 -0.78 13.40
C GLY A 213 4.89 -1.09 14.40
N SER A 214 5.83 -1.98 14.06
CA SER A 214 6.95 -2.37 14.91
C SER A 214 8.21 -2.55 14.05
N ALA A 215 9.27 -1.80 14.37
CA ALA A 215 10.53 -1.87 13.61
C ALA A 215 11.15 -3.27 13.58
N GLU A 216 11.01 -4.02 14.67
CA GLU A 216 11.46 -5.41 14.80
C GLU A 216 10.63 -6.34 13.90
N LYS A 217 9.30 -6.33 14.07
CA LYS A 217 8.42 -7.28 13.35
C LYS A 217 8.31 -6.97 11.86
N ALA A 218 8.34 -5.69 11.48
CA ALA A 218 8.37 -5.26 10.09
C ALA A 218 9.64 -5.74 9.36
N GLY A 219 10.69 -6.13 10.09
CA GLY A 219 11.89 -6.78 9.53
C GLY A 219 11.61 -8.10 8.80
N ALA A 220 10.43 -8.69 8.96
CA ALA A 220 10.00 -9.84 8.17
C ALA A 220 9.67 -9.52 6.69
N GLY A 221 9.66 -8.23 6.32
CA GLY A 221 9.53 -7.76 4.95
C GLY A 221 8.09 -7.69 4.44
N LEU A 222 7.95 -7.03 3.29
CA LEU A 222 6.66 -6.70 2.68
C LEU A 222 5.81 -7.95 2.39
N ALA A 223 6.44 -9.06 1.96
CA ALA A 223 5.73 -10.31 1.65
C ALA A 223 4.90 -10.83 2.84
N LYS A 224 5.49 -10.90 4.04
CA LYS A 224 4.77 -11.40 5.23
C LYS A 224 3.66 -10.45 5.67
N LEU A 225 3.93 -9.14 5.60
CA LEU A 225 2.98 -8.10 6.03
C LEU A 225 1.74 -8.05 5.14
N ILE A 226 1.92 -8.18 3.81
CA ILE A 226 0.83 -8.25 2.84
C ILE A 226 -0.04 -9.47 3.10
N GLN A 227 0.57 -10.66 3.25
CA GLN A 227 -0.19 -11.91 3.37
C GLN A 227 -1.13 -11.92 4.58
N SER A 228 -0.73 -11.24 5.66
CA SER A 228 -1.50 -11.12 6.90
C SER A 228 -2.54 -9.98 6.89
N ALA A 229 -2.62 -9.21 5.81
CA ALA A 229 -3.58 -8.12 5.64
C ALA A 229 -4.91 -8.62 5.05
N GLY A 230 -5.93 -7.77 5.14
CA GLY A 230 -7.25 -8.05 4.59
C GLY A 230 -7.37 -7.71 3.12
N HIS A 231 -8.33 -8.33 2.45
CA HIS A 231 -8.62 -8.04 1.06
C HIS A 231 -9.16 -6.62 0.88
N THR A 232 -8.97 -6.07 -0.31
CA THR A 232 -9.49 -4.78 -0.74
C THR A 232 -10.01 -4.85 -2.16
N SER A 233 -10.82 -3.88 -2.56
CA SER A 233 -11.22 -3.71 -3.95
C SER A 233 -10.15 -2.93 -4.71
N PHE A 234 -9.85 -3.33 -5.94
CA PHE A 234 -9.01 -2.57 -6.84
C PHE A 234 -9.75 -1.30 -7.32
N GLY A 235 -9.09 -0.14 -7.34
CA GLY A 235 -9.76 1.15 -7.55
C GLY A 235 -10.12 1.45 -9.01
N CYS A 236 -9.19 1.22 -9.95
CA CYS A 236 -9.42 1.37 -11.39
C CYS A 236 -8.97 0.13 -12.17
N ASP A 237 -9.64 -0.19 -13.28
CA ASP A 237 -9.35 -1.45 -14.00
C ASP A 237 -8.08 -1.42 -14.86
N GLN A 238 -7.63 -0.24 -15.27
CA GLN A 238 -6.44 -0.04 -16.10
C GLN A 238 -5.96 1.41 -16.08
N GLY A 239 -4.69 1.66 -16.38
CA GLY A 239 -4.17 3.01 -16.59
C GLY A 239 -2.82 3.01 -17.29
N VAL A 240 -2.44 4.18 -17.79
CA VAL A 240 -1.13 4.40 -18.41
C VAL A 240 -0.06 4.51 -17.31
N VAL A 241 1.06 3.79 -17.47
CA VAL A 241 2.27 4.02 -16.68
C VAL A 241 2.98 5.23 -17.27
N ASP A 242 2.90 6.36 -16.58
CA ASP A 242 3.35 7.63 -17.14
C ASP A 242 4.88 7.74 -17.22
N ALA A 243 5.40 8.48 -18.20
CA ALA A 243 6.84 8.70 -18.36
C ALA A 243 7.28 9.97 -17.63
N ALA A 244 8.51 9.99 -17.10
CA ALA A 244 9.07 11.21 -16.54
C ALA A 244 9.24 12.29 -17.62
N GLY A 245 8.90 13.52 -17.24
CA GLY A 245 8.75 14.66 -18.15
C GLY A 245 7.29 14.84 -18.58
N PHE A 246 6.79 16.06 -18.39
CA PHE A 246 5.43 16.48 -18.71
C PHE A 246 5.41 17.55 -19.81
#